data_AF-A0A8T0VXJ8-F1
#
_entry.id   AF-A0A8T0VXJ8-F1
#
_cell.length_a   1.000
_cell.length_b   1.000
_cell.length_c   1.000
_cell.angle_alpha   90.00
_cell.angle_beta   90.00
_cell.angle_gamma   90.00
#
_symmetry.space_group_name_H-M   'P 1'
#
loop_
_entity.id
_entity.type
_entity.pdbx_description
1 polymer ?
#
loop_
_entity_poly.entity_id
_entity_poly.type
_entity_poly.pdbx_seq_one_letter_code
_entity_poly.pdbx_strand_id
1 'polypeptide(L)' 'MGLFDVLYHVVMRRNAVYVTFVVAGAFAGERAVDYGVHKLWEMNNVGVSFPFPLRRPPLLWCC' A
#
# COMPACT_ATOMS: atom_id res chain seq x y z
N MET A 1 -10.60 21.50 -20.13
CA MET A 1 -11.00 20.08 -20.04
C MET A 1 -9.85 19.32 -19.41
N GLY A 2 -9.89 19.14 -18.10
CA GLY A 2 -8.76 18.66 -17.31
C GLY A 2 -8.76 17.14 -17.16
N LEU A 3 -7.57 16.56 -16.97
CA LEU A 3 -7.38 15.13 -16.70
C LEU A 3 -8.25 14.64 -15.54
N PHE A 4 -8.40 15.47 -14.50
CA PHE A 4 -9.23 15.17 -13.33
C PHE A 4 -10.73 15.08 -13.64
N ASP A 5 -11.20 15.82 -14.65
CA ASP A 5 -12.60 15.81 -15.09
C ASP A 5 -12.94 14.48 -15.78
N VAL A 6 -12.03 14.01 -16.64
CA VAL A 6 -12.09 12.68 -17.27
C VAL A 6 -12.01 11.57 -16.22
N LEU A 7 -11.09 11.68 -15.26
CA LEU A 7 -10.95 10.68 -14.20
C LEU A 7 -12.19 10.60 -13.32
N TYR A 8 -12.78 11.74 -12.97
CA TYR A 8 -14.01 11.80 -12.18
C TYR A 8 -15.18 11.14 -12.91
N HIS A 9 -15.37 11.45 -14.20
CA HIS A 9 -16.43 10.83 -15.00
C HIS A 9 -16.25 9.33 -15.24
N VAL A 10 -15.02 8.82 -15.21
CA VAL A 10 -14.74 7.38 -15.38
C VAL A 10 -14.89 6.62 -14.06
N VAL A 11 -14.34 7.16 -12.97
CA VAL A 11 -14.28 6.45 -11.67
C VAL A 11 -15.56 6.61 -10.86
N MET A 12 -16.21 7.79 -10.89
CA MET A 12 -17.34 8.11 -10.00
C MET A 12 -18.72 7.82 -10.60
N ARG A 13 -18.83 7.42 -11.88
CA ARG A 13 -20.13 7.35 -12.59
C ARG A 13 -21.02 6.16 -12.20
N ARG A 14 -20.47 5.11 -11.57
CA ARG A 14 -21.23 3.92 -11.13
C ARG A 14 -20.75 3.48 -9.76
N ASN A 15 -21.68 3.27 -8.80
CA ASN A 15 -21.35 2.81 -7.44
C ASN A 15 -20.43 1.57 -7.44
N ALA A 16 -20.65 0.63 -8.36
CA ALA A 16 -19.79 -0.55 -8.49
C ALA A 16 -18.34 -0.21 -8.88
N VAL A 17 -18.12 0.79 -9.74
CA VAL A 17 -16.78 1.21 -10.20
C VAL A 17 -16.05 2.01 -9.12
N TYR A 18 -16.79 2.85 -8.38
CA TYR A 18 -16.22 3.57 -7.25
C TYR A 18 -15.73 2.60 -6.16
N VAL A 19 -16.56 1.61 -5.78
CA VAL A 19 -16.22 0.66 -4.71
C VAL A 19 -15.02 -0.21 -5.11
N THR A 20 -14.96 -0.70 -6.35
CA THR A 20 -13.81 -1.49 -6.81
C THR A 20 -12.53 -0.67 -6.86
N PHE A 21 -12.61 0.59 -7.30
CA PHE A 21 -11.45 1.49 -7.29
C PHE A 21 -10.96 1.79 -5.86
N VAL A 22 -11.87 1.99 -4.91
CA VAL A 22 -11.53 2.18 -3.49
C VAL A 22 -10.86 0.94 -2.91
N VAL A 23 -11.42 -0.25 -3.15
CA VAL A 23 -10.85 -1.51 -2.63
C VAL A 23 -9.50 -1.82 -3.29
N ALA A 24 -9.39 -1.66 -4.60
CA ALA A 24 -8.14 -1.86 -5.33
C ALA A 24 -7.06 -0.86 -4.90
N GLY A 25 -7.45 0.41 -4.71
CA GLY A 25 -6.57 1.46 -4.21
C GLY A 25 -6.09 1.21 -2.78
N ALA A 26 -6.95 0.71 -1.91
CA ALA A 26 -6.58 0.33 -0.54
C ALA A 26 -5.56 -0.82 -0.52
N PHE A 27 -5.79 -1.87 -1.33
CA PHE A 27 -4.88 -3.01 -1.41
C PHE A 27 -3.51 -2.63 -1.98
N ALA A 28 -3.48 -1.81 -3.03
CA ALA A 28 -2.24 -1.29 -3.61
C ALA A 28 -1.52 -0.33 -2.65
N GLY A 29 -2.28 0.52 -1.95
CA GLY A 29 -1.78 1.50 -1.00
C GLY A 29 -1.10 0.85 0.22
N GLU A 30 -1.68 -0.19 0.79
CA GLU A 30 -1.10 -0.93 1.93
C GLU A 30 0.32 -1.42 1.60
N ARG A 31 0.50 -2.05 0.42
CA ARG A 31 1.80 -2.55 -0.02
C ARG A 31 2.78 -1.42 -0.28
N ALA A 32 2.36 -0.38 -0.99
CA ALA A 32 3.24 0.74 -1.33
C ALA A 32 3.72 1.49 -0.07
N VAL A 33 2.83 1.69 0.90
CA VAL A 33 3.17 2.37 2.17
C VAL A 33 4.10 1.52 3.01
N ASP A 34 3.87 0.22 3.16
CA ASP A 34 4.72 -0.68 3.96
C ASP A 34 6.16 -0.72 3.40
N TYR A 35 6.31 -0.86 2.08
CA TYR A 35 7.63 -0.82 1.43
C TYR A 35 8.29 0.56 1.53
N GLY A 36 7.51 1.64 1.35
CA GLY A 36 8.02 3.00 1.42
C GLY A 36 8.53 3.36 2.82
N VAL A 37 7.72 3.12 3.84
CA VAL A 37 8.06 3.42 5.24
C VAL A 37 9.27 2.62 5.69
N HIS A 38 9.32 1.32 5.35
CA HIS A 38 10.46 0.48 5.72
C HIS A 38 11.76 0.97 5.07
N LYS A 39 11.71 1.37 3.79
CA LYS A 39 12.87 1.93 3.09
C LYS A 39 13.31 3.28 3.66
N LEU A 40 12.37 4.19 3.94
CA LEU A 40 12.66 5.47 4.58
C LEU A 40 13.24 5.32 5.99
N TRP A 41 12.78 4.32 6.74
CA TRP A 41 13.28 4.02 8.08
C TRP A 41 14.69 3.42 8.06
N GLU A 42 14.95 2.48 7.15
CA GLU A 42 16.26 1.86 6.94
C GLU A 42 17.31 2.91 6.50
N MET A 43 16.90 3.86 5.66
CA MET A 43 17.76 4.96 5.20
C MET A 43 18.09 5.96 6.31
N ASN A 44 17.17 6.17 7.27
CA ASN A 44 17.38 7.10 8.38
C ASN A 44 18.14 6.49 9.58
N ASN A 45 18.19 5.15 9.73
CA ASN A 45 18.84 4.46 10.85
C ASN A 45 20.03 3.58 10.43
N VAL A 46 20.80 4.00 9.42
CA VAL A 46 22.02 3.32 8.97
C VAL A 46 23.02 3.25 10.14
N GLY A 47 23.18 2.05 10.71
CA GLY A 47 24.11 1.76 11.82
C GLY A 47 23.47 1.33 13.15
N VAL A 48 22.14 1.40 13.30
CA VAL A 48 21.39 0.93 14.49
C VAL A 48 20.50 -0.29 14.19
N SER A 49 20.55 -0.80 12.96
CA SER A 49 19.84 -2.03 12.60
C SER A 49 20.55 -3.24 13.22
N PHE A 50 20.05 -3.73 14.37
CA PHE A 50 20.33 -5.09 14.81
C PHE A 50 19.97 -6.06 13.66
N PRO A 51 20.81 -7.07 13.32
CA PRO A 51 20.39 -8.13 12.42
C PRO A 51 19.32 -8.94 13.17
N PHE A 52 18.06 -8.56 13.04
CA PHE A 52 16.98 -9.18 13.79
C PHE A 52 16.41 -10.34 12.97
N PRO A 53 16.65 -11.62 13.34
CA PRO A 53 16.08 -12.76 12.64
C PRO A 53 14.67 -13.10 13.16
N LEU A 54 13.94 -12.13 13.71
CA LEU A 54 12.77 -12.40 14.55
C LEU A 54 11.48 -11.67 14.14
N ARG A 55 11.37 -11.11 12.93
CA ARG A 55 10.13 -10.45 12.49
C ARG A 55 9.22 -11.21 11.54
N ARG A 56 9.47 -12.49 11.18
CA ARG A 56 8.44 -13.43 10.67
C ARG A 56 8.85 -14.90 10.87
N PRO A 57 8.24 -15.68 11.78
CA PRO A 57 8.15 -17.11 11.56
C PRO A 57 7.20 -17.36 10.36
N PRO A 58 7.59 -18.13 9.33
CA PRO A 58 6.81 -18.27 8.09
C PRO A 58 5.65 -19.29 8.20
N LEU A 59 5.10 -19.54 9.40
CA LEU A 59 4.31 -20.75 9.67
C LEU A 59 3.12 -20.56 10.63
N LEU A 60 2.52 -19.38 10.72
CA LEU A 60 1.37 -19.17 11.63
C LEU A 60 0.18 -18.39 11.03
N TRP A 61 -0.17 -18.65 9.76
CA TRP A 61 -1.43 -18.20 9.16
C TRP A 61 -2.07 -19.30 8.28
N CYS A 62 -1.94 -20.54 8.73
CA CYS A 62 -2.78 -21.68 8.34
C CYS A 62 -3.53 -22.15 9.59
N CYS A 63 -4.44 -21.32 10.11
CA CYS A 63 -5.59 -21.74 10.91
C CYS A 63 -6.61 -20.61 10.97
#